data_AF-D1YL26-F1
#
_entry.id   AF-D1YL26-F1
#
_cell.length_a   1.000
_cell.length_b   1.000
_cell.length_c   1.000
_cell.angle_alpha   90.00
_cell.angle_beta   90.00
_cell.angle_gamma   90.00
#
_symmetry.space_group_name_H-M   'P 1'
#
loop_
_entity.id
_entity.type
_entity.pdbx_description
1 polymer ?
#
loop_
_entity_poly.entity_id
_entity_poly.type
_entity_poly.pdbx_seq_one_letter_code
_entity_poly.pdbx_strand_id
1 'polypeptide(L)' 'MKFEPGEKQECKVMAAGKQMDLVSLTNKLDFSKISPGKMQLKVEYDLFSGLYLVGNYAIKIEVTDL' A
#
# COMPACT_ATOMS: atom_id res chain seq x y z
N MET A 1 -7.63 -0.97 1.34
CA MET A 1 -6.41 -1.61 1.87
C MET A 1 -5.96 -0.80 3.08
N LYS A 2 -5.54 -1.46 4.16
CA LYS A 2 -5.01 -0.82 5.36
C LYS A 2 -3.49 -1.02 5.38
N PHE A 3 -2.72 0.05 5.58
CA PHE A 3 -1.26 -0.01 5.61
C PHE A 3 -0.79 0.13 7.05
N GLU A 4 -0.16 -0.92 7.58
CA GLU A 4 0.34 -1.00 8.94
C GLU A 4 1.69 -1.74 8.91
N PRO A 5 2.82 -1.04 9.16
CA PRO A 5 4.16 -1.61 9.01
C PRO A 5 4.36 -2.89 9.82
N GLY A 6 4.88 -3.93 9.17
CA GLY A 6 5.16 -5.23 9.79
C GLY A 6 3.96 -6.15 9.96
N GLU A 7 2.74 -5.70 9.65
CA GLU A 7 1.54 -6.50 9.79
C GLU A 7 1.02 -7.05 8.46
N LYS A 8 0.58 -8.31 8.50
CA LYS A 8 -0.18 -8.93 7.42
C LYS A 8 -1.65 -8.59 7.56
N GLN A 9 -2.25 -8.08 6.50
CA GLN A 9 -3.64 -7.64 6.46
C GLN A 9 -4.35 -8.25 5.25
N GLU A 10 -5.55 -8.79 5.44
CA GLU A 10 -6.41 -9.22 4.33
C GLU A 10 -6.83 -8.01 3.50
N CYS A 11 -6.82 -8.17 2.19
CA CYS A 11 -7.12 -7.10 1.26
C CYS A 11 -7.77 -7.62 -0.02
N LYS A 12 -8.46 -6.71 -0.72
CA LYS A 12 -9.08 -6.96 -2.01
C LYS A 12 -8.43 -6.08 -3.05
N VAL A 13 -7.99 -6.70 -4.15
CA VAL A 13 -7.35 -6.00 -5.27
C VAL A 13 -8.19 -6.22 -6.53
N MET A 14 -8.41 -5.16 -7.29
CA MET A 14 -9.07 -5.22 -8.60
C MET A 14 -8.01 -5.14 -9.69
N ALA A 15 -7.95 -6.15 -10.55
CA ALA A 15 -7.03 -6.18 -11.69
C ALA A 15 -7.75 -6.76 -12.92
N ALA A 16 -7.67 -6.05 -14.06
CA ALA A 16 -8.31 -6.45 -15.31
C ALA A 16 -9.79 -6.87 -15.17
N GLY A 17 -10.56 -6.13 -14.34
CA GLY A 17 -11.98 -6.41 -14.11
C GLY A 17 -12.29 -7.59 -13.18
N LYS A 18 -11.27 -8.23 -12.59
CA LYS A 18 -11.42 -9.30 -11.61
C LYS A 18 -11.03 -8.83 -10.22
N GLN A 19 -11.79 -9.27 -9.21
CA GLN A 19 -11.43 -9.10 -7.81
C GLN A 19 -10.58 -10.29 -7.36
N MET A 20 -9.51 -10.02 -6.62
CA MET A 20 -8.66 -11.01 -5.98
C MET A 20 -8.61 -10.72 -4.48
N ASP A 21 -8.87 -11.74 -3.67
CA ASP A 21 -8.66 -11.70 -2.23
C ASP A 21 -7.20 -12.10 -1.95
N LEU A 22 -6.43 -11.19 -1.36
CA LEU A 22 -4.99 -11.31 -1.14
C LEU A 22 -4.63 -10.90 0.29
N VAL A 23 -3.38 -11.13 0.68
CA VAL A 23 -2.80 -10.64 1.93
C VAL A 23 -1.71 -9.63 1.61
N SER A 24 -1.78 -8.44 2.20
CA SER A 24 -0.72 -7.43 2.09
C SER A 24 0.19 -7.45 3.32
N LEU A 25 1.50 -7.27 3.15
CA LEU A 25 2.44 -6.95 4.22
C LEU A 25 3.03 -5.57 3.95
N THR A 26 2.85 -4.62 4.87
CA THR A 26 3.46 -3.29 4.70
C THR A 26 4.90 -3.34 5.19
N ASN A 27 5.85 -3.10 4.30
CA ASN A 27 7.28 -3.12 4.61
C ASN A 27 7.77 -1.75 5.06
N LYS A 28 7.25 -0.69 4.42
CA LYS A 28 7.66 0.69 4.71
C LYS A 28 6.49 1.65 4.59
N LEU A 29 6.44 2.62 5.48
CA LEU A 29 5.45 3.69 5.48
C LEU A 29 6.14 4.98 5.93
N ASP A 30 6.34 5.90 4.98
CA ASP A 30 7.04 7.18 5.21
C ASP A 30 6.13 8.36 4.88
N PHE A 31 6.01 9.30 5.82
CA PHE A 31 5.40 10.60 5.57
C PHE A 31 6.47 11.67 5.40
N SER A 32 6.29 12.53 4.40
CA SER A 32 7.20 13.65 4.14
C SER A 32 6.42 14.89 3.69
N LYS A 33 6.90 16.07 4.08
CA LYS A 33 6.33 17.34 3.62
C LYS A 33 6.88 17.67 2.24
N ILE A 34 6.00 17.97 1.27
CA ILE A 34 6.41 18.43 -0.07
C ILE A 34 6.51 19.96 -0.08
N SER A 35 5.48 20.63 0.43
CA SER A 35 5.38 22.09 0.51
C SER A 35 4.44 22.47 1.66
N PRO A 36 4.29 23.76 2.02
CA PRO A 36 3.17 24.19 2.87
C PRO A 36 1.85 23.66 2.27
N GLY A 37 1.04 23.03 3.11
CA GLY A 37 -0.24 22.43 2.71
C GLY A 37 -0.16 21.15 1.86
N LYS A 38 1.03 20.57 1.61
CA LYS A 38 1.19 19.33 0.84
C LYS A 38 2.08 18.32 1.54
N MET A 39 1.55 17.12 1.69
CA MET A 39 2.25 15.96 2.24
C MET A 39 2.33 14.84 1.21
N GLN A 40 3.37 14.03 1.29
CA GLN A 40 3.54 12.79 0.54
C GLN A 40 3.62 11.63 1.50
N LEU A 41 2.79 10.63 1.25
CA LEU A 41 2.88 9.31 1.84
C LEU A 41 3.52 8.36 0.83
N LYS A 42 4.63 7.72 1.22
CA LYS A 42 5.22 6.61 0.47
C LYS A 42 4.91 5.31 1.20
N VAL A 43 4.45 4.30 0.47
CA VAL A 43 4.20 2.97 1.04
C VAL A 43 4.87 1.93 0.17
N GLU A 44 5.64 1.04 0.80
CA GLU A 44 6.19 -0.16 0.19
C GLU A 44 5.51 -1.36 0.83
N TYR A 45 4.96 -2.26 0.02
CA TYR A 45 4.21 -3.42 0.52
C TYR A 45 4.30 -4.60 -0.43
N ASP A 46 4.20 -5.79 0.13
CA ASP A 46 4.14 -7.04 -0.61
C ASP A 46 2.70 -7.55 -0.68
N LEU A 47 2.33 -8.20 -1.77
CA LEU A 47 1.06 -8.93 -1.91
C LEU A 47 1.30 -10.42 -1.98
N PHE A 48 0.50 -11.18 -1.24
CA PHE A 48 0.55 -12.64 -1.19
C PHE A 48 -0.80 -13.26 -1.57
N SER A 49 -0.72 -14.40 -2.25
CA SER A 49 -1.83 -15.32 -2.46
C SER A 49 -1.51 -16.62 -1.72
N GLY A 50 -2.03 -16.77 -0.50
CA GLY A 50 -1.59 -17.83 0.41
C GLY A 50 -0.12 -17.66 0.79
N LEU A 51 0.71 -18.67 0.51
CA LEU A 51 2.15 -18.63 0.80
C LEU A 51 2.98 -17.99 -0.33
N TYR A 52 2.37 -17.67 -1.47
CA TYR A 52 3.06 -17.20 -2.65
C TYR A 52 3.10 -15.68 -2.72
N LEU A 53 4.29 -15.11 -2.93
CA LEU A 53 4.47 -13.70 -3.24
C LEU A 53 3.97 -13.41 -4.66
N VAL A 54 2.96 -12.55 -4.76
CA VAL A 54 2.40 -12.05 -6.02
C VAL A 54 3.26 -10.90 -6.56
N GLY A 55 3.78 -10.05 -5.68
CA GLY A 55 4.66 -8.96 -6.07
C GLY A 55 4.97 -8.00 -4.94
N ASN A 56 5.98 -7.16 -5.19
CA ASN A 56 6.43 -6.09 -4.30
C ASN A 56 6.03 -4.78 -4.96
N TYR A 57 5.36 -3.89 -4.22
CA TYR A 57 4.76 -2.68 -4.75
C TYR A 57 5.24 -1.47 -3.95
N ALA A 58 5.46 -0.37 -4.65
CA ALA A 58 5.75 0.92 -4.06
C ALA A 58 4.77 1.96 -4.61
N ILE A 59 4.01 2.60 -3.73
CA ILE A 59 3.05 3.65 -4.09
C ILE A 59 3.42 4.98 -3.44
N LYS A 60 3.05 6.08 -4.10
CA LYS A 60 3.16 7.43 -3.58
C LYS A 60 1.80 8.08 -3.64
N ILE A 61 1.35 8.61 -2.51
CA ILE A 61 0.08 9.32 -2.38
C ILE A 61 0.42 10.76 -1.98
N GLU A 62 0.01 11.72 -2.80
CA GLU A 62 0.09 13.14 -2.45
C GLU A 62 -1.21 13.55 -1.79
N VAL A 63 -1.10 14.09 -0.57
CA VAL A 63 -2.21 14.62 0.21
C VAL A 63 -2.05 16.13 0.23
N THR A 64 -3.07 16.84 -0.23
CA THR A 64 -3.14 18.31 -0.17
C THR A 64 -4.16 18.66 0.90
N ASP A 65 -3.84 19.64 1.75
CA ASP A 65 -4.80 20.17 2.71
C ASP A 65 -6.05 20.66 1.94
N LEU A 66 -7.22 20.16 2.31
CA LEU A 66 -8.53 20.52 1.75
C LEU A 66 -8.99 21.90 2.26
#